data_AF-A0A7Y2EZP9-F1
#
_entry.id   AF-A0A7Y2EZP9-F1
#
_cell.length_a   1.000
_cell.length_b   1.000
_cell.length_c   1.000
_cell.angle_alpha   90.00
_cell.angle_beta   90.00
_cell.angle_gamma   90.00
#
_symmetry.space_group_name_H-M   'P 1'
#
loop_
_entity.id
_entity.type
_entity.pdbx_description
1 polymer ?
#
loop_
_entity_poly.entity_id
_entity_poly.type
_entity_poly.pdbx_seq_one_letter_code
_entity_poly.pdbx_strand_id
1 'polypeptide(L)'
;ELAEFELDEPGEDPATPIIIQSFSAASLELLRHDRGTDLPLALLIGGDEAAARWLTPEGLTRATAFATGIGPAKNLLMDDPTVVGRAHERGLTVVPWTFRARNPGDGFDTVEDEMGYFLDELGVDGVITDNPDLFPRATGAGGS
;
A
#
# COMPACT_ATOMS: atom_id res chain seq x y z
N GLU A 1 -17.87 20.91 18.48
CA GLU A 1 -16.98 21.29 17.37
C GLU A 1 -17.07 20.27 16.25
N LEU A 2 -16.73 18.99 16.43
CA LEU A 2 -16.85 17.99 15.33
C LEU A 2 -18.29 17.68 14.89
N ALA A 3 -19.23 17.55 15.84
CA ALA A 3 -20.66 17.35 15.54
C ALA A 3 -21.35 18.53 14.85
N GLU A 4 -20.73 19.72 14.84
CA GLU A 4 -21.26 20.88 14.11
C GLU A 4 -21.00 20.77 12.61
N PHE A 5 -20.02 19.94 12.22
CA PHE A 5 -19.62 19.73 10.84
C PHE A 5 -20.04 18.36 10.29
N GLU A 6 -20.85 17.58 11.03
CA GLU A 6 -21.22 16.20 10.65
C GLU A 6 -19.96 15.37 10.39
N LEU A 7 -19.02 15.39 11.35
CA LEU A 7 -17.77 14.64 11.35
C LEU A 7 -17.60 13.80 12.63
N ASP A 8 -18.70 13.55 13.35
CA ASP A 8 -18.68 12.79 14.60
C ASP A 8 -19.01 11.30 14.41
N GLU A 9 -19.43 10.89 13.21
CA GLU A 9 -19.57 9.47 12.84
C GLU A 9 -18.50 9.00 11.82
N PRO A 10 -18.11 7.72 11.84
CA PRO A 10 -17.19 7.16 10.84
C PRO A 10 -17.77 7.22 9.42
N GLY A 11 -16.97 7.72 8.46
CA GLY A 11 -17.30 7.67 7.03
C GLY A 11 -18.14 8.84 6.51
N GLU A 12 -18.32 9.90 7.29
CA GLU A 12 -19.16 11.05 6.92
C GLU A 12 -18.57 11.95 5.82
N ASP A 13 -17.24 11.95 5.63
CA ASP A 13 -16.61 12.56 4.46
C ASP A 13 -15.98 11.51 3.53
N PRO A 14 -16.78 10.87 2.64
CA PRO A 14 -16.26 9.96 1.65
C PRO A 14 -15.36 10.65 0.61
N ALA A 15 -15.35 11.98 0.54
CA ALA A 15 -14.48 12.73 -0.38
C ALA A 15 -13.04 12.86 0.16
N THR A 16 -12.81 12.60 1.45
CA THR A 16 -11.48 12.64 2.08
C THR A 16 -11.13 11.30 2.72
N PRO A 17 -10.82 10.26 1.93
CA PRO A 17 -10.47 8.95 2.48
C PRO A 17 -9.16 9.02 3.29
N ILE A 18 -9.23 8.63 4.56
CA ILE A 18 -8.08 8.57 5.48
C ILE A 18 -7.56 7.13 5.54
N ILE A 19 -6.26 6.94 5.33
CA ILE A 19 -5.55 5.68 5.56
C ILE A 19 -4.50 5.90 6.65
N ILE A 20 -4.50 5.06 7.68
CA ILE A 20 -3.44 5.07 8.70
C ILE A 20 -2.43 3.98 8.37
N GLN A 21 -1.16 4.35 8.24
CA GLN A 21 -0.08 3.42 7.94
C GLN A 21 0.97 3.40 9.04
N SER A 22 1.55 2.23 9.32
CA SER A 22 2.60 2.06 10.33
C SER A 22 3.47 0.85 10.07
N PHE A 23 4.75 0.93 10.42
CA PHE A 23 5.65 -0.23 10.48
C PHE A 23 5.37 -1.12 11.71
N SER A 24 4.66 -0.60 12.70
CA SER A 24 4.33 -1.31 13.93
C SER A 24 2.99 -2.01 13.81
N ALA A 25 3.01 -3.33 13.59
CA ALA A 25 1.80 -4.15 13.62
C ALA A 25 1.05 -4.01 14.94
N ALA A 26 1.77 -3.95 16.07
CA ALA A 26 1.17 -3.75 17.39
C ALA A 26 0.37 -2.44 17.50
N SER A 27 0.82 -1.38 16.82
CA SER A 27 0.09 -0.11 16.79
C SER A 27 -1.20 -0.23 15.96
N LEU A 28 -1.17 -0.98 14.87
CA LEU A 28 -2.36 -1.21 14.03
C LEU A 28 -3.35 -2.15 14.73
N GLU A 29 -2.86 -3.19 15.40
CA GLU A 29 -3.67 -4.07 16.25
C GLU A 29 -4.35 -3.31 17.39
N LEU A 30 -3.62 -2.42 18.08
CA LEU A 30 -4.19 -1.53 19.10
C LEU A 30 -5.32 -0.67 18.52
N LEU A 31 -5.09 -0.06 17.35
CA LEU A 31 -6.11 0.77 16.71
C LEU A 31 -7.34 -0.05 16.32
N ARG A 32 -7.16 -1.24 15.72
CA ARG A 32 -8.28 -2.07 15.29
C ARG A 32 -9.05 -2.67 16.46
N HIS A 33 -8.34 -3.32 17.39
CA HIS A 33 -8.98 -4.17 18.40
C HIS A 33 -9.31 -3.43 19.69
N ASP A 34 -8.42 -2.55 20.15
CA ASP A 34 -8.60 -1.86 21.44
C ASP A 34 -9.31 -0.51 21.29
N ARG A 35 -9.13 0.15 20.14
CA ARG A 35 -9.78 1.44 19.83
C ARG A 35 -10.99 1.30 18.90
N GLY A 36 -11.19 0.13 18.30
CA GLY A 36 -12.34 -0.12 17.42
C GLY A 36 -12.38 0.78 16.20
N THR A 37 -11.22 1.18 15.65
CA THR A 37 -11.20 2.01 14.43
C THR A 37 -11.76 1.21 13.25
N ASP A 38 -12.60 1.85 12.45
CA ASP A 38 -13.08 1.31 11.17
C ASP A 38 -12.29 1.83 9.97
N LEU A 39 -11.36 2.77 10.19
CA LEU A 39 -10.54 3.33 9.13
C LEU A 39 -9.66 2.25 8.44
N PRO A 40 -9.37 2.38 7.15
CA PRO A 40 -8.37 1.58 6.47
C PRO A 40 -6.99 1.67 7.16
N LEU A 41 -6.38 0.52 7.40
CA LEU A 41 -5.07 0.41 8.05
C LEU A 41 -4.08 -0.29 7.11
N ALA A 42 -2.90 0.30 6.91
CA ALA A 42 -1.85 -0.27 6.05
C ALA A 42 -0.59 -0.63 6.84
N LEU A 43 -0.18 -1.90 6.77
CA LEU A 43 1.06 -2.38 7.40
C LEU A 43 2.25 -2.09 6.50
N LEU A 44 3.17 -1.23 6.96
CA LEU A 44 4.43 -0.96 6.27
C LEU A 44 5.44 -2.06 6.54
N ILE A 45 6.10 -2.53 5.49
CA ILE A 45 7.04 -3.65 5.56
C ILE A 45 8.35 -3.21 4.90
N GLY A 46 9.44 -3.19 5.68
CA GLY A 46 10.76 -2.83 5.20
C GLY A 46 11.84 -3.67 5.87
N GLY A 47 12.82 -4.11 5.08
CA GLY A 47 13.91 -4.98 5.53
C GLY A 47 13.52 -6.45 5.68
N ASP A 48 14.56 -7.30 5.72
CA ASP A 48 14.42 -8.76 5.61
C ASP A 48 13.63 -9.39 6.76
N GLU A 49 13.81 -8.89 7.99
CA GLU A 49 13.10 -9.43 9.16
C GLU A 49 11.59 -9.21 9.05
N ALA A 50 11.17 -8.00 8.65
CA ALA A 50 9.76 -7.70 8.44
C ALA A 50 9.20 -8.49 7.26
N ALA A 51 9.97 -8.63 6.18
CA ALA A 51 9.58 -9.40 5.00
C ALA A 51 9.37 -10.90 5.35
N ALA A 52 10.34 -11.52 6.03
CA ALA A 52 10.27 -12.91 6.47
C ALA A 52 9.11 -13.18 7.44
N ARG A 53 8.65 -12.14 8.16
CA ARG A 53 7.52 -12.24 9.08
C ARG A 53 6.16 -12.05 8.41
N TRP A 54 6.05 -11.07 7.51
CA TRP A 54 4.76 -10.57 7.02
C TRP A 54 4.44 -10.91 5.57
N LEU A 55 5.44 -11.19 4.73
CA LEU A 55 5.23 -11.55 3.32
C LEU A 55 5.12 -13.05 3.08
N THR A 56 5.03 -13.86 4.15
CA THR A 56 4.67 -15.29 4.07
C THR A 56 3.15 -15.47 3.94
N PRO A 57 2.66 -16.62 3.43
CA PRO A 57 1.23 -16.90 3.40
C PRO A 57 0.54 -16.72 4.75
N GLU A 58 1.17 -17.18 5.84
CA GLU A 58 0.66 -17.06 7.20
C GLU A 58 0.76 -15.61 7.71
N GLY A 59 1.83 -14.89 7.36
CA GLY A 59 1.99 -13.48 7.68
C GLY A 59 0.89 -12.62 7.08
N LEU A 60 0.62 -12.79 5.78
CA LEU A 60 -0.43 -12.08 5.07
C LEU A 60 -1.82 -12.42 5.64
N THR A 61 -2.10 -13.70 5.91
CA THR A 61 -3.37 -14.09 6.54
C THR A 61 -3.54 -13.44 7.91
N ARG A 62 -2.49 -13.38 8.74
CA ARG A 62 -2.57 -12.68 10.04
C ARG A 62 -2.81 -11.18 9.88
N ALA A 63 -2.18 -10.54 8.88
CA ALA A 63 -2.36 -9.11 8.64
C ALA A 63 -3.83 -8.75 8.37
N THR A 64 -4.62 -9.62 7.73
CA THR A 64 -6.05 -9.37 7.47
C THR A 64 -6.89 -9.16 8.73
N ALA A 65 -6.43 -9.59 9.90
CA ALA A 65 -7.15 -9.39 11.14
C ALA A 65 -7.18 -7.91 11.58
N PHE A 66 -6.21 -7.10 11.12
CA PHE A 66 -6.09 -5.70 11.54
C PHE A 66 -5.88 -4.70 10.40
N ALA A 67 -5.32 -5.13 9.27
CA ALA A 67 -4.98 -4.28 8.13
C ALA A 67 -5.90 -4.56 6.93
N THR A 68 -6.14 -3.51 6.14
CA THR A 68 -6.82 -3.55 4.84
C THR A 68 -5.83 -3.49 3.68
N GLY A 69 -4.55 -3.24 3.97
CA GLY A 69 -3.49 -3.22 2.96
C GLY A 69 -2.09 -3.35 3.55
N ILE A 70 -1.11 -3.50 2.67
CA ILE A 70 0.31 -3.53 2.99
C ILE A 70 1.09 -2.53 2.13
N GLY A 71 2.13 -1.95 2.71
CA GLY A 71 3.08 -1.09 2.00
C GLY A 71 4.50 -1.63 2.09
N PRO A 72 4.88 -2.58 1.22
CA PRO A 72 6.23 -3.13 1.21
C PRO A 72 7.22 -2.17 0.56
N ALA A 73 8.49 -2.22 0.97
CA ALA A 73 9.57 -1.59 0.22
C ALA A 73 9.62 -2.19 -1.21
N LYS A 74 9.74 -1.34 -2.23
CA LYS A 74 9.63 -1.74 -3.64
C LYS A 74 10.58 -2.89 -4.03
N ASN A 75 11.77 -2.94 -3.46
CA ASN A 75 12.74 -4.00 -3.72
C ASN A 75 12.25 -5.39 -3.27
N LEU A 76 11.46 -5.47 -2.20
CA LEU A 76 10.90 -6.75 -1.73
C LEU A 76 9.93 -7.37 -2.77
N LEU A 77 9.24 -6.53 -3.54
CA LEU A 77 8.37 -6.98 -4.63
C LEU A 77 9.16 -7.31 -5.91
N MET A 78 10.33 -6.71 -6.10
CA MET A 78 11.24 -7.13 -7.18
C MET A 78 11.84 -8.51 -6.89
N ASP A 79 12.15 -8.78 -5.63
CA ASP A 79 12.68 -10.07 -5.18
C ASP A 79 11.63 -11.18 -5.24
N ASP A 80 10.38 -10.89 -4.88
CA ASP A 80 9.24 -11.81 -5.00
C ASP A 80 7.96 -11.09 -5.47
N PRO A 81 7.75 -11.00 -6.80
CA PRO A 81 6.55 -10.39 -7.38
C PRO A 81 5.25 -11.10 -7.00
N THR A 82 5.31 -12.38 -6.62
CA THR A 82 4.11 -13.17 -6.30
C THR A 82 3.39 -12.67 -5.05
N VAL A 83 4.07 -11.88 -4.21
CA VAL A 83 3.49 -11.24 -3.03
C VAL A 83 2.23 -10.45 -3.38
N VAL A 84 2.20 -9.77 -4.53
CA VAL A 84 1.06 -8.93 -4.91
C VAL A 84 -0.20 -9.78 -5.04
N GLY A 85 -0.15 -10.83 -5.86
CA GLY A 85 -1.28 -11.76 -6.02
C GLY A 85 -1.67 -12.44 -4.70
N ARG A 86 -0.69 -12.88 -3.90
CA ARG A 86 -0.96 -13.51 -2.58
C ARG A 86 -1.64 -12.55 -1.60
N ALA A 87 -1.35 -11.25 -1.66
CA ALA A 87 -2.01 -10.22 -0.86
C ALA A 87 -3.44 -9.95 -1.36
N HIS A 88 -3.63 -9.83 -2.67
CA HIS A 88 -4.94 -9.63 -3.28
C HIS A 88 -5.91 -10.78 -3.05
N GLU A 89 -5.44 -12.03 -3.10
CA GLU A 89 -6.23 -13.23 -2.73
C GLU A 89 -6.81 -13.15 -1.31
N ARG A 90 -6.19 -12.34 -0.44
CA ARG A 90 -6.60 -12.12 0.96
C ARG A 90 -7.33 -10.79 1.15
N GLY A 91 -7.61 -10.04 0.08
CA GLY A 91 -8.28 -8.75 0.13
C GLY A 91 -7.40 -7.60 0.66
N LEU A 92 -6.07 -7.76 0.68
CA LEU A 92 -5.14 -6.71 1.07
C LEU A 92 -4.71 -5.92 -0.16
N THR A 93 -4.85 -4.60 -0.14
CA THR A 93 -4.20 -3.74 -1.14
C THR A 93 -2.69 -3.72 -0.95
N VAL A 94 -1.95 -3.44 -2.02
CA VAL A 94 -0.48 -3.38 -2.03
C VAL A 94 -0.05 -2.03 -2.60
N VAL A 95 0.60 -1.21 -1.77
CA VAL A 95 1.07 0.14 -2.16
C VAL A 95 2.54 0.30 -1.77
N PRO A 96 3.49 -0.07 -2.65
CA PRO A 96 4.91 -0.03 -2.32
C PRO A 96 5.49 1.38 -2.23
N TRP A 97 6.65 1.47 -1.57
CA TRP A 97 7.39 2.72 -1.35
C TRP A 97 8.91 2.52 -1.55
N THR A 98 9.72 3.55 -1.82
CA THR A 98 9.37 4.87 -2.38
C THR A 98 10.04 5.02 -3.74
N PHE A 99 9.28 5.46 -4.73
CA PHE A 99 9.74 5.71 -6.10
C PHE A 99 10.37 7.11 -6.19
N ARG A 100 11.52 7.22 -6.87
CA ARG A 100 12.35 8.43 -6.87
C ARG A 100 13.07 8.62 -8.20
N ALA A 101 12.88 9.76 -8.86
CA ALA A 101 13.54 10.12 -10.12
C ALA A 101 15.07 10.18 -9.99
N ARG A 102 15.59 10.58 -8.82
CA ARG A 102 17.04 10.67 -8.57
C ARG A 102 17.74 9.31 -8.46
N ASN A 103 16.97 8.25 -8.24
CA ASN A 103 17.48 6.89 -8.11
C ASN A 103 16.36 5.88 -8.46
N PRO A 104 16.02 5.76 -9.76
CA PRO A 104 15.14 4.70 -10.22
C PRO A 104 15.67 3.33 -9.81
N GLY A 105 14.78 2.35 -9.67
CA GLY A 105 15.17 0.97 -9.41
C GLY A 105 16.06 0.40 -10.52
N ASP A 106 16.87 -0.60 -10.17
CA ASP A 106 17.71 -1.29 -11.14
C ASP A 106 16.85 -1.87 -12.28
N GLY A 107 17.28 -1.65 -13.52
CA GLY A 107 16.56 -2.09 -14.72
C GLY A 107 15.58 -1.07 -15.30
N PHE A 108 15.47 0.12 -14.71
CA PHE A 108 14.64 1.22 -15.23
C PHE A 108 15.48 2.45 -15.56
N ASP A 109 15.25 3.03 -16.74
CA ASP A 109 15.91 4.28 -17.16
C ASP A 109 15.29 5.50 -16.45
N THR A 110 14.00 5.44 -16.14
CA THR A 110 13.24 6.52 -15.50
C THR A 110 12.38 6.02 -14.35
N VAL A 111 11.96 6.92 -13.44
CA VAL A 111 11.03 6.55 -12.36
C VAL A 111 9.62 6.33 -12.89
N GLU A 112 9.27 6.95 -14.01
CA GLU A 112 8.01 6.76 -14.72
C GLU A 112 7.89 5.33 -15.24
N ASP A 113 8.94 4.82 -15.88
CA ASP A 113 8.98 3.41 -16.33
C ASP A 113 8.92 2.44 -15.14
N GLU A 114 9.62 2.78 -14.04
CA GLU A 114 9.57 1.98 -12.82
C GLU A 114 8.16 1.95 -12.20
N MET A 115 7.52 3.11 -12.01
CA MET A 115 6.16 3.19 -11.48
C MET A 115 5.17 2.48 -12.41
N GLY A 116 5.32 2.66 -13.73
CA GLY A 116 4.49 2.00 -14.74
C GLY A 116 4.59 0.47 -14.66
N TYR A 117 5.80 -0.07 -14.56
CA TYR A 117 5.99 -1.51 -14.37
C TYR A 117 5.32 -2.05 -13.11
N PHE A 118 5.43 -1.36 -11.98
CA PHE A 118 4.76 -1.81 -10.75
C PHE A 118 3.24 -1.77 -10.87
N LEU A 119 2.68 -0.71 -11.47
CA LEU A 119 1.24 -0.54 -11.62
C LEU A 119 0.66 -1.50 -12.66
N ASP A 120 1.28 -1.61 -13.83
CA ASP A 120 0.73 -2.32 -14.99
C ASP A 120 1.13 -3.80 -15.03
N GLU A 121 2.38 -4.13 -14.69
CA GLU A 121 2.91 -5.50 -14.79
C GLU A 121 2.80 -6.26 -13.46
N LEU A 122 3.17 -5.64 -12.34
CA LEU A 122 3.03 -6.27 -11.02
C LEU A 122 1.60 -6.16 -10.46
N GLY A 123 0.84 -5.18 -10.93
CA GLY A 123 -0.55 -4.96 -10.52
C GLY A 123 -0.70 -4.36 -9.12
N VAL A 124 0.24 -3.54 -8.64
CA VAL A 124 0.07 -2.87 -7.33
C VAL A 124 -1.05 -1.82 -7.39
N ASP A 125 -1.74 -1.60 -6.27
CA ASP A 125 -2.93 -0.73 -6.21
C ASP A 125 -2.60 0.78 -6.19
N GLY A 126 -1.33 1.11 -6.09
CA GLY A 126 -0.80 2.47 -6.09
C GLY A 126 0.68 2.47 -5.73
N VAL A 127 1.31 3.64 -5.75
CA VAL A 127 2.72 3.79 -5.36
C VAL A 127 2.93 5.02 -4.49
N ILE A 128 3.86 4.95 -3.54
CA ILE A 128 4.35 6.12 -2.81
C ILE A 128 5.57 6.66 -3.55
N THR A 129 5.52 7.91 -4.02
CA THR A 129 6.58 8.53 -4.83
C THR A 129 6.99 9.90 -4.27
N ASP A 130 8.28 10.23 -4.36
CA ASP A 130 8.79 11.58 -4.12
C ASP A 130 8.52 12.50 -5.33
N ASN A 131 8.05 11.96 -6.47
CA ASN A 131 7.88 12.64 -7.75
C ASN A 131 6.44 12.48 -8.29
N PRO A 132 5.42 13.04 -7.61
CA PRO A 132 4.02 12.86 -8.00
C PRO A 132 3.67 13.50 -9.35
N ASP A 133 4.40 14.53 -9.78
CA ASP A 133 4.27 15.17 -11.09
C ASP A 133 4.67 14.25 -12.27
N LEU A 134 5.46 13.22 -11.95
CA LEU A 134 5.91 12.19 -12.89
C LEU A 134 5.07 10.91 -12.80
N PHE A 135 3.97 10.90 -12.03
CA PHE A 135 3.12 9.71 -11.93
C PHE A 135 2.66 9.26 -13.34
N PRO A 136 2.74 7.97 -13.69
CA PRO A 136 2.40 7.50 -15.02
C PRO A 136 0.98 7.93 -15.37
N ARG A 137 0.83 8.62 -16.50
CA ARG A 137 -0.51 8.92 -17.01
C ARG A 137 -1.11 7.60 -17.47
N ALA A 138 -2.33 7.30 -17.04
CA ALA A 138 -3.08 6.18 -17.58
C ALA A 138 -3.00 6.25 -19.11
N THR A 139 -2.30 5.28 -19.71
CA THR A 139 -2.34 5.08 -21.15
C THR A 139 -3.77 4.68 -21.44
N GLY A 140 -4.54 5.61 -22.00
CA GLY A 140 -5.95 5.38 -22.29
C GLY A 140 -6.09 4.03 -22.98
N ALA A 141 -6.90 3.14 -22.39
CA ALA A 141 -7.31 1.92 -23.03
C ALA A 141 -7.77 2.29 -24.45
N GLY A 142 -6.98 1.89 -25.43
CA GLY A 142 -7.29 2.06 -26.84
C GLY A 142 -8.50 1.21 -27.15
N GLY A 143 -9.69 1.80 -26.99
CA GLY A 143 -10.93 1.25 -27.52
C GLY A 143 -10.85 1.27 -29.04
N SER A 144 -10.83 0.08 -29.63
CA SER A 144 -11.29 -0.20 -30.99
C SER A 144 -12.16 -1.45 -30.94
#